data_AF-A0AAC8THH7-F1
#
_entry.id   AF-A0AAC8THH7-F1
#
_cell.length_a   1.000
_cell.length_b   1.000
_cell.length_c   1.000
_cell.angle_alpha   90.00
_cell.angle_beta   90.00
_cell.angle_gamma   90.00
#
_symmetry.space_group_name_H-M   'P 1'
#
loop_
_entity.id
_entity.type
_entity.pdbx_description
1 polymer ?
#
loop_
_entity_poly.entity_id
_entity_poly.type
_entity_poly.pdbx_seq_one_letter_code
_entity_poly.pdbx_strand_id
1 'polypeptide(L)'
;MKRRPAHHPDDLLVFLGPSLPEEDALALVPCRVLPPARQGDVWRALSLHPRAIALVDGVFEAQPSVWHHELLAALDAGVAVFGGASMGALRAAELARHGMVGVGHIFEAYQRGELVDDAEVALLHADAEHGFRALTVPLVNVRHAARQAQGAKVLAPREAQALVDAAAALFYQDRTWPRVLAAVGEAWRPATRAKWDAWAAGGFEDLKREDARACLQAASAWIASGAEAPVRARTGRPPPSSYVRRRRLMEGLCETEGGLVSSEEVLGGLRAAPEARELAEAGLRRALLAGQARSLGLLATEEEVIRAEDEWWELLGVPPKERDAYLAACGLDAHEVWRLCEDRALERLMLEHASRVLPDGPSWDEALATEARLRGHWVEEAQRLGAPKRGRRKR
;
A
#
# COMPACT_ATOMS: atom_id res chain seq x y z
N MET A 1 1.21 -23.58 -17.24
CA MET A 1 0.21 -22.68 -16.64
C MET A 1 -0.95 -22.50 -17.60
N LYS A 2 -2.19 -22.82 -17.19
CA LYS A 2 -3.38 -22.47 -17.99
C LYS A 2 -3.44 -20.93 -18.07
N ARG A 3 -3.56 -20.37 -19.28
CA ARG A 3 -3.76 -18.91 -19.45
C ARG A 3 -4.98 -18.52 -18.63
N ARG A 4 -4.78 -17.65 -17.62
CA ARG A 4 -5.89 -17.04 -16.87
C ARG A 4 -6.82 -16.34 -17.87
N PRO A 5 -8.15 -16.41 -17.70
CA PRO A 5 -9.07 -15.66 -18.56
C PRO A 5 -8.70 -14.18 -18.53
N ALA A 6 -8.89 -13.48 -19.65
CA ALA A 6 -8.81 -12.03 -19.66
C ALA A 6 -9.92 -11.50 -18.74
N HIS A 7 -9.56 -10.92 -17.59
CA HIS A 7 -10.47 -10.42 -16.54
C HIS A 7 -10.95 -11.50 -15.54
N HIS A 8 -10.05 -11.91 -14.65
CA HIS A 8 -10.39 -12.74 -13.48
C HIS A 8 -10.82 -11.84 -12.29
N PRO A 9 -11.77 -12.24 -11.43
CA PRO A 9 -12.17 -11.44 -10.27
C PRO A 9 -11.02 -10.99 -9.37
N ASP A 10 -9.96 -11.80 -9.27
CA ASP A 10 -8.76 -11.48 -8.49
C ASP A 10 -7.83 -10.45 -9.16
N ASP A 11 -8.08 -10.07 -10.41
CA ASP A 11 -7.33 -9.00 -11.07
C ASP A 11 -7.71 -7.61 -10.50
N LEU A 12 -8.92 -7.47 -9.93
CA LEU A 12 -9.43 -6.25 -9.30
C LEU A 12 -9.84 -6.50 -7.85
N LEU A 13 -9.10 -5.93 -6.91
CA LEU A 13 -9.50 -5.91 -5.50
C LEU A 13 -10.21 -4.59 -5.18
N VAL A 14 -11.35 -4.68 -4.50
CA VAL A 14 -12.16 -3.51 -4.16
C VAL A 14 -12.33 -3.43 -2.65
N PHE A 15 -11.79 -2.40 -2.00
CA PHE A 15 -12.06 -2.12 -0.60
C PHE A 15 -13.35 -1.31 -0.45
N LEU A 16 -14.41 -1.96 0.04
CA LEU A 16 -15.78 -1.44 0.00
C LEU A 16 -16.53 -1.68 1.30
N GLY A 17 -17.41 -0.75 1.67
CA GLY A 17 -18.42 -0.95 2.71
C GLY A 17 -19.63 -0.05 2.49
N PRO A 18 -19.81 1.03 3.28
CA PRO A 18 -21.06 1.78 3.29
C PRO A 18 -21.37 2.53 1.98
N SER A 19 -20.40 2.76 1.10
CA SER A 19 -20.62 3.55 -0.11
C SER A 19 -21.39 2.80 -1.19
N LEU A 20 -21.30 1.47 -1.26
CA LEU A 20 -22.04 0.65 -2.23
C LEU A 20 -22.21 -0.78 -1.66
N PRO A 21 -23.41 -1.38 -1.73
CA PRO A 21 -23.58 -2.78 -1.34
C PRO A 21 -22.69 -3.71 -2.17
N GLU A 22 -22.17 -4.77 -1.54
CA GLU A 22 -21.32 -5.77 -2.21
C GLU A 22 -22.01 -6.40 -3.43
N GLU A 23 -23.29 -6.74 -3.31
CA GLU A 23 -24.10 -7.30 -4.40
C GLU A 23 -24.14 -6.38 -5.63
N ASP A 24 -24.24 -5.07 -5.41
CA ASP A 24 -24.24 -4.06 -6.47
C ASP A 24 -22.87 -3.97 -7.14
N ALA A 25 -21.79 -4.08 -6.38
CA ALA A 25 -20.42 -4.07 -6.90
C ALA A 25 -20.15 -5.29 -7.79
N LEU A 26 -20.53 -6.48 -7.32
CA LEU A 26 -20.37 -7.75 -8.04
C LEU A 26 -21.24 -7.81 -9.31
N ALA A 27 -22.43 -7.20 -9.29
CA ALA A 27 -23.26 -7.06 -10.48
C ALA A 27 -22.69 -6.06 -11.50
N LEU A 28 -21.87 -5.10 -11.05
CA LEU A 28 -21.32 -4.03 -11.88
C LEU A 28 -20.06 -4.46 -12.62
N VAL A 29 -19.12 -5.11 -11.92
CA VAL A 29 -17.82 -5.50 -12.47
C VAL A 29 -17.32 -6.81 -11.84
N PRO A 30 -16.60 -7.66 -12.60
CA PRO A 30 -15.90 -8.81 -12.02
C PRO A 30 -14.75 -8.32 -11.13
N CYS A 31 -14.88 -8.54 -9.84
CA CYS A 31 -13.91 -8.12 -8.83
C CYS A 31 -13.98 -9.01 -7.58
N ARG A 32 -12.97 -8.94 -6.73
CA ARG A 32 -13.00 -9.45 -5.36
C ARG A 32 -13.24 -8.28 -4.41
N VAL A 33 -14.36 -8.32 -3.70
CA VAL A 33 -14.70 -7.31 -2.69
C VAL A 33 -14.02 -7.68 -1.37
N LEU A 34 -13.39 -6.68 -0.75
CA LEU A 34 -12.76 -6.71 0.55
C LEU A 34 -13.47 -5.69 1.47
N PRO A 35 -13.45 -5.89 2.80
CA PRO A 35 -13.98 -4.91 3.76
C PRO A 35 -13.40 -3.50 3.58
N PRO A 36 -13.98 -2.46 4.21
CA PRO A 36 -13.37 -1.13 4.22
C PRO A 36 -11.92 -1.17 4.70
N ALA A 37 -11.01 -0.55 3.95
CA ALA A 37 -9.59 -0.67 4.17
C ALA A 37 -9.17 -0.12 5.54
N ARG A 38 -8.35 -0.91 6.24
CA ARG A 38 -7.67 -0.55 7.49
C ARG A 38 -6.17 -0.60 7.27
N GLN A 39 -5.42 -0.13 8.26
CA GLN A 39 -3.98 -0.24 8.25
C GLN A 39 -3.53 -1.70 8.04
N GLY A 40 -2.63 -1.89 7.09
CA GLY A 40 -2.02 -3.17 6.73
C GLY A 40 -2.81 -3.98 5.70
N ASP A 41 -4.08 -3.65 5.44
CA ASP A 41 -4.93 -4.41 4.52
C ASP A 41 -4.43 -4.33 3.09
N VAL A 42 -3.93 -3.17 2.66
CA VAL A 42 -3.41 -3.02 1.30
C VAL A 42 -2.11 -3.82 1.14
N TRP A 43 -1.23 -3.86 2.16
CA TRP A 43 -0.05 -4.72 2.12
C TRP A 43 -0.40 -6.21 2.03
N ARG A 44 -1.37 -6.69 2.82
CA ARG A 44 -1.87 -8.07 2.72
C ARG A 44 -2.45 -8.36 1.34
N ALA A 45 -3.23 -7.43 0.79
CA ALA A 45 -3.87 -7.59 -0.51
C ALA A 45 -2.87 -7.76 -1.66
N LEU A 46 -1.63 -7.25 -1.54
CA LEU A 46 -0.59 -7.45 -2.55
C LEU A 46 -0.17 -8.91 -2.70
N SER A 47 -0.33 -9.76 -1.67
CA SER A 47 -0.03 -11.19 -1.79
C SER A 47 -1.03 -11.94 -2.70
N LEU A 48 -2.13 -11.31 -3.06
CA LEU A 48 -3.08 -11.84 -4.06
C LEU A 48 -2.67 -11.50 -5.50
N HIS A 49 -1.57 -10.76 -5.67
CA HIS A 49 -1.02 -10.34 -6.95
C HIS A 49 -2.05 -9.66 -7.88
N PRO A 50 -2.79 -8.64 -7.40
CA PRO A 50 -3.82 -8.00 -8.21
C PRO A 50 -3.20 -7.13 -9.31
N ARG A 51 -3.94 -6.93 -10.40
CA ARG A 51 -3.56 -5.94 -11.42
C ARG A 51 -3.96 -4.52 -11.01
N ALA A 52 -5.09 -4.38 -10.33
CA ALA A 52 -5.56 -3.12 -9.80
C ALA A 52 -6.22 -3.25 -8.43
N ILE A 53 -6.17 -2.16 -7.67
CA ILE A 53 -6.90 -1.97 -6.42
C ILE A 53 -7.80 -0.74 -6.58
N ALA A 54 -9.08 -0.89 -6.26
CA ALA A 54 -10.00 0.22 -6.07
C ALA A 54 -10.24 0.43 -4.57
N LEU A 55 -9.71 1.53 -4.03
CA LEU A 55 -10.01 1.98 -2.68
C LEU A 55 -11.27 2.84 -2.73
N VAL A 56 -12.38 2.36 -2.16
CA VAL A 56 -13.61 3.14 -2.04
C VAL A 56 -13.76 3.59 -0.59
N ASP A 57 -13.90 2.61 0.31
CA ASP A 57 -14.14 2.82 1.72
C ASP A 57 -12.92 2.44 2.57
N GLY A 58 -12.75 3.19 3.66
CA GLY A 58 -11.78 2.92 4.71
C GLY A 58 -12.44 3.14 6.06
N VAL A 59 -11.84 2.58 7.11
CA VAL A 59 -12.36 2.75 8.48
C VAL A 59 -11.88 4.06 9.11
N PHE A 60 -12.74 4.64 9.95
CA PHE A 60 -12.45 5.82 10.76
C PHE A 60 -12.32 5.46 12.25
N GLU A 61 -11.52 6.23 12.98
CA GLU A 61 -11.32 6.22 14.44
C GLU A 61 -10.97 4.87 15.10
N ALA A 62 -11.93 3.96 15.22
CA ALA A 62 -11.84 2.76 16.06
C ALA A 62 -10.69 1.84 15.65
N GLN A 63 -10.22 1.97 14.41
CA GLN A 63 -9.01 1.32 13.93
C GLN A 63 -8.21 2.28 13.05
N PRO A 64 -6.88 2.16 13.03
CA PRO A 64 -6.05 3.00 12.17
C PRO A 64 -6.47 2.84 10.70
N SER A 65 -6.75 3.97 10.04
CA SER A 65 -7.09 4.00 8.62
C SER A 65 -5.90 3.58 7.76
N VAL A 66 -6.20 3.16 6.53
CA VAL A 66 -5.18 2.85 5.52
C VAL A 66 -4.16 3.98 5.36
N TRP A 67 -2.88 3.62 5.37
CA TRP A 67 -1.78 4.58 5.24
C TRP A 67 -1.44 4.87 3.79
N HIS A 68 -1.00 6.11 3.53
CA HIS A 68 -0.40 6.50 2.24
C HIS A 68 0.73 5.56 1.83
N HIS A 69 1.55 5.13 2.78
CA HIS A 69 2.66 4.21 2.52
C HIS A 69 2.23 2.85 1.98
N GLU A 70 1.01 2.40 2.26
CA GLU A 70 0.51 1.14 1.71
C GLU A 70 0.10 1.31 0.24
N LEU A 71 -0.58 2.42 -0.08
CA LEU A 71 -0.96 2.75 -1.45
C LEU A 71 0.27 3.06 -2.32
N LEU A 72 1.27 3.74 -1.75
CA LEU A 72 2.56 3.95 -2.41
C LEU A 72 3.29 2.64 -2.66
N ALA A 73 3.22 1.68 -1.72
CA ALA A 73 3.78 0.34 -1.91
C ALA A 73 3.07 -0.42 -3.04
N ALA A 74 1.74 -0.34 -3.12
CA ALA A 74 0.99 -0.94 -4.21
C ALA A 74 1.39 -0.35 -5.59
N LEU A 75 1.51 0.97 -5.68
CA LEU A 75 2.01 1.63 -6.90
C LEU A 75 3.44 1.21 -7.24
N ASP A 76 4.32 1.10 -6.24
CA ASP A 76 5.71 0.66 -6.43
C ASP A 76 5.81 -0.81 -6.87
N ALA A 77 4.86 -1.65 -6.44
CA ALA A 77 4.68 -3.04 -6.88
C ALA A 77 4.10 -3.17 -8.29
N GLY A 78 3.76 -2.06 -8.97
CA GLY A 78 3.18 -2.08 -10.31
C GLY A 78 1.69 -2.39 -10.32
N VAL A 79 0.98 -2.20 -9.21
CA VAL A 79 -0.48 -2.31 -9.13
C VAL A 79 -1.10 -0.95 -9.44
N ALA A 80 -2.07 -0.90 -10.35
CA ALA A 80 -2.82 0.33 -10.58
C ALA A 80 -3.76 0.61 -9.41
N VAL A 81 -3.69 1.80 -8.81
CA VAL A 81 -4.50 2.15 -7.64
C VAL A 81 -5.51 3.23 -8.02
N PHE A 82 -6.79 2.91 -7.88
CA PHE A 82 -7.93 3.81 -8.08
C PHE A 82 -8.51 4.23 -6.73
N GLY A 83 -9.00 5.46 -6.62
CA GLY A 83 -9.66 5.95 -5.41
C GLY A 83 -10.86 6.84 -5.71
N GLY A 84 -11.97 6.62 -5.01
CA GLY A 84 -13.19 7.42 -5.16
C GLY A 84 -14.12 7.32 -3.95
N ALA A 85 -15.24 8.04 -4.01
CA ALA A 85 -16.37 8.05 -3.06
C ALA A 85 -16.12 8.47 -1.60
N SER A 86 -15.14 7.88 -0.91
CA SER A 86 -14.95 8.08 0.52
C SER A 86 -13.48 8.30 0.85
N MET A 87 -12.90 7.49 1.75
CA MET A 87 -11.47 7.50 2.07
C MET A 87 -10.62 7.34 0.81
N GLY A 88 -11.13 6.61 -0.19
CA GLY A 88 -10.51 6.49 -1.50
C GLY A 88 -10.31 7.80 -2.23
N ALA A 89 -11.33 8.65 -2.26
CA ALA A 89 -11.26 9.97 -2.91
C ALA A 89 -10.24 10.88 -2.23
N LEU A 90 -10.22 10.90 -0.90
CA LEU A 90 -9.23 11.65 -0.11
C LEU A 90 -7.80 11.19 -0.44
N ARG A 91 -7.55 9.88 -0.34
CA ARG A 91 -6.22 9.30 -0.61
C ARG A 91 -5.79 9.51 -2.05
N ALA A 92 -6.72 9.45 -3.00
CA ALA A 92 -6.43 9.76 -4.40
C ALA A 92 -6.03 11.22 -4.59
N ALA A 93 -6.70 12.19 -3.94
CA ALA A 93 -6.30 13.61 -4.03
C ALA A 93 -4.89 13.86 -3.48
N GLU A 94 -4.52 13.17 -2.40
CA GLU A 94 -3.19 13.28 -1.80
C GLU A 94 -2.09 12.58 -2.62
N LEU A 95 -2.45 11.49 -3.32
CA LEU A 95 -1.52 10.61 -4.03
C LEU A 95 -1.60 10.70 -5.56
N ALA A 96 -2.39 11.61 -6.12
CA ALA A 96 -2.53 11.81 -7.56
C ALA A 96 -1.19 12.07 -8.24
N ARG A 97 -0.36 12.95 -7.64
CA ARG A 97 1.01 13.24 -8.11
C ARG A 97 1.96 12.04 -8.06
N HIS A 98 1.59 10.99 -7.33
CA HIS A 98 2.36 9.77 -7.19
C HIS A 98 1.86 8.64 -8.10
N GLY A 99 0.76 8.85 -8.85
CA GLY A 99 0.22 7.90 -9.83
C GLY A 99 -1.07 7.20 -9.40
N MET A 100 -1.63 7.52 -8.23
CA MET A 100 -2.97 7.05 -7.87
C MET A 100 -4.02 7.76 -8.73
N VAL A 101 -4.98 7.02 -9.27
CA VAL A 101 -6.03 7.55 -10.15
C VAL A 101 -7.26 7.89 -9.32
N GLY A 102 -7.59 9.18 -9.21
CA GLY A 102 -8.80 9.63 -8.57
C GLY A 102 -10.01 9.60 -9.51
N VAL A 103 -11.17 9.21 -8.99
CA VAL A 103 -12.41 9.07 -9.75
C VAL A 103 -13.59 9.66 -8.97
N GLY A 104 -14.44 10.41 -9.69
CA GLY A 104 -15.70 10.93 -9.17
C GLY A 104 -15.63 12.36 -8.64
N HIS A 105 -16.80 12.92 -8.35
CA HIS A 105 -16.98 14.31 -7.96
C HIS A 105 -16.33 14.63 -6.61
N ILE A 106 -16.35 13.69 -5.66
CA ILE A 106 -15.77 13.86 -4.33
C ILE A 106 -14.25 13.96 -4.44
N PHE A 107 -13.61 13.13 -5.28
CA PHE A 107 -12.19 13.26 -5.58
C PHE A 107 -11.89 14.62 -6.22
N GLU A 108 -12.64 15.02 -7.24
CA GLU A 108 -12.43 16.31 -7.91
C GLU A 108 -12.60 17.50 -6.96
N ALA A 109 -13.52 17.41 -6.00
CA ALA A 109 -13.75 18.44 -4.99
C ALA A 109 -12.57 18.53 -4.00
N TYR A 110 -12.01 17.41 -3.54
CA TYR A 110 -10.76 17.41 -2.76
C TYR A 110 -9.57 17.94 -3.59
N GLN A 111 -9.44 17.49 -4.85
CA GLN A 111 -8.35 17.88 -5.73
C GLN A 111 -8.32 19.39 -6.02
N ARG A 112 -9.51 20.02 -6.07
CA ARG A 112 -9.69 21.48 -6.23
C ARG A 112 -9.66 22.25 -4.91
N GLY A 113 -9.55 21.57 -3.76
CA GLY A 113 -9.56 22.19 -2.43
C GLY A 113 -10.92 22.73 -1.99
N GLU A 114 -12.01 22.31 -2.63
CA GLU A 114 -13.39 22.62 -2.22
C GLU A 114 -13.77 21.84 -0.96
N LEU A 115 -13.26 20.61 -0.85
CA LEU A 115 -13.29 19.80 0.36
C LEU A 115 -11.87 19.74 0.93
N VAL A 116 -11.76 19.87 2.25
CA VAL A 116 -10.47 19.84 2.98
C VAL A 116 -10.54 18.94 4.20
N ASP A 117 -11.69 18.85 4.85
CA ASP A 117 -11.89 18.04 6.06
C ASP A 117 -12.20 16.58 5.71
N ASP A 118 -11.55 15.64 6.40
CA ASP A 118 -11.81 14.21 6.30
C ASP A 118 -13.24 13.84 6.76
N ALA A 119 -13.82 14.66 7.65
CA ALA A 119 -15.19 14.49 8.15
C ALA A 119 -16.26 14.68 7.07
N GLU A 120 -15.90 15.22 5.90
CA GLU A 120 -16.82 15.39 4.76
C GLU A 120 -17.38 14.03 4.29
N VAL A 121 -16.54 13.01 4.24
CA VAL A 121 -16.89 11.65 3.78
C VAL A 121 -17.14 10.66 4.92
N ALA A 122 -16.85 11.05 6.16
CA ALA A 122 -17.03 10.23 7.35
C ALA A 122 -18.51 10.02 7.69
N LEU A 123 -18.83 8.79 8.08
CA LEU A 123 -20.14 8.38 8.58
C LEU A 123 -19.97 7.19 9.54
N LEU A 124 -20.97 6.96 10.38
CA LEU A 124 -21.08 5.77 11.20
C LEU A 124 -21.77 4.67 10.38
N HIS A 125 -21.21 3.48 10.37
CA HIS A 125 -21.77 2.31 9.68
C HIS A 125 -21.82 1.10 10.62
N ALA A 126 -22.67 0.14 10.27
CA ALA A 126 -22.73 -1.14 10.98
C ALA A 126 -21.48 -2.01 10.66
N ASP A 127 -21.31 -3.11 11.37
CA ASP A 127 -20.22 -4.05 11.12
C ASP A 127 -20.47 -4.95 9.89
N ALA A 128 -19.55 -5.89 9.67
CA ALA A 128 -19.61 -6.83 8.54
C ALA A 128 -20.85 -7.73 8.58
N GLU A 129 -21.32 -8.13 9.77
CA GLU A 129 -22.52 -8.98 9.91
C GLU A 129 -23.78 -8.29 9.35
N HIS A 130 -23.79 -6.96 9.34
CA HIS A 130 -24.87 -6.13 8.82
C HIS A 130 -24.51 -5.46 7.48
N GLY A 131 -23.50 -5.96 6.77
CA GLY A 131 -23.11 -5.51 5.43
C GLY A 131 -22.59 -4.07 5.37
N PHE A 132 -21.98 -3.57 6.45
CA PHE A 132 -21.45 -2.20 6.55
C PHE A 132 -22.47 -1.09 6.23
N ARG A 133 -23.77 -1.33 6.42
CA ARG A 133 -24.81 -0.34 6.12
C ARG A 133 -24.55 0.99 6.86
N ALA A 134 -24.71 2.10 6.16
CA ALA A 134 -24.60 3.43 6.76
C ALA A 134 -25.72 3.65 7.81
N LEU A 135 -25.35 4.14 8.98
CA LEU A 135 -26.25 4.52 10.08
C LEU A 135 -26.43 6.05 10.16
N THR A 136 -25.46 6.80 9.64
CA THR A 136 -25.52 8.26 9.49
C THR A 136 -25.23 8.69 8.05
N VAL A 137 -25.50 9.96 7.76
CA VAL A 137 -25.26 10.57 6.44
C VAL A 137 -23.91 11.31 6.44
N PRO A 138 -23.08 11.15 5.40
CA PRO A 138 -21.85 11.93 5.23
C PRO A 138 -22.19 13.37 4.78
N LEU A 139 -21.34 14.35 5.11
CA LEU A 139 -21.62 15.75 4.83
C LEU A 139 -21.66 16.03 3.32
N VAL A 140 -20.84 15.34 2.53
CA VAL A 140 -20.88 15.43 1.05
C VAL A 140 -22.26 15.11 0.47
N ASN A 141 -22.98 14.13 1.02
CA ASN A 141 -24.33 13.79 0.57
C ASN A 141 -25.35 14.86 0.96
N VAL A 142 -25.17 15.51 2.13
CA VAL A 142 -26.04 16.64 2.51
C VAL A 142 -25.80 17.83 1.59
N ARG A 143 -24.54 18.16 1.29
CA ARG A 143 -24.18 19.22 0.31
C ARG A 143 -24.75 18.91 -1.07
N HIS A 144 -24.69 17.65 -1.49
CA HIS A 144 -25.26 17.19 -2.75
C HIS A 144 -26.78 17.36 -2.80
N ALA A 145 -27.49 16.89 -1.78
CA ALA A 145 -28.94 17.07 -1.66
C ALA A 145 -29.34 18.55 -1.62
N ALA A 146 -28.57 19.41 -0.94
CA ALA A 146 -28.81 20.86 -0.92
C ALA A 146 -28.69 21.48 -2.32
N ARG A 147 -27.67 21.09 -3.10
CA ARG A 147 -27.47 21.53 -4.50
C ARG A 147 -28.60 21.05 -5.42
N GLN A 148 -28.97 19.78 -5.30
CA GLN A 148 -30.09 19.16 -6.02
C GLN A 148 -31.41 19.91 -5.74
N ALA A 149 -31.72 20.14 -4.46
CA ALA A 149 -32.92 20.87 -4.05
C ALA A 149 -32.92 22.33 -4.51
N GLN A 150 -31.75 22.99 -4.53
CA GLN A 150 -31.62 24.33 -5.09
C GLN A 150 -31.86 24.35 -6.61
N GLY A 151 -31.28 23.40 -7.35
CA GLY A 151 -31.51 23.23 -8.79
C GLY A 151 -32.97 22.97 -9.14
N ALA A 152 -33.66 22.19 -8.31
CA ALA A 152 -35.10 21.92 -8.40
C ALA A 152 -35.98 23.09 -7.90
N LYS A 153 -35.39 24.21 -7.46
CA LYS A 153 -36.09 25.39 -6.89
C LYS A 153 -36.93 25.07 -5.65
N VAL A 154 -36.58 24.01 -4.93
CA VAL A 154 -37.18 23.61 -3.64
C VAL A 154 -36.63 24.49 -2.53
N LEU A 155 -35.32 24.73 -2.54
CA LEU A 155 -34.61 25.61 -1.60
C LEU A 155 -34.02 26.83 -2.32
N ALA A 156 -34.15 28.00 -1.70
CA ALA A 156 -33.37 29.18 -2.06
C ALA A 156 -31.90 29.01 -1.58
N PRO A 157 -30.95 29.79 -2.13
CA PRO A 157 -29.53 29.66 -1.78
C PRO A 157 -29.25 29.76 -0.27
N ARG A 158 -29.94 30.65 0.45
CA ARG A 158 -29.80 30.79 1.91
C ARG A 158 -30.34 29.58 2.67
N GLU A 159 -31.41 28.97 2.18
CA GLU A 159 -32.04 27.80 2.81
C GLU A 159 -31.19 26.54 2.60
N ALA A 160 -30.60 26.40 1.42
CA ALA A 160 -29.63 25.35 1.11
C ALA A 160 -28.36 25.47 1.96
N GLN A 161 -27.84 26.70 2.14
CA GLN A 161 -26.69 26.94 3.01
C GLN A 161 -27.02 26.60 4.47
N ALA A 162 -28.19 27.00 4.98
CA ALA A 162 -28.61 26.68 6.34
C ALA A 162 -28.69 25.16 6.60
N LEU A 163 -29.09 24.36 5.60
CA LEU A 163 -29.07 22.89 5.69
C LEU A 163 -27.65 22.34 5.86
N VAL A 164 -26.72 22.84 5.04
CA VAL A 164 -25.32 22.43 5.08
C VAL A 164 -24.67 22.84 6.40
N ASP A 165 -24.90 24.07 6.86
CA ASP A 165 -24.35 24.58 8.13
C ASP A 165 -24.87 23.76 9.33
N ALA A 166 -26.17 23.47 9.35
CA ALA A 166 -26.77 22.63 10.39
C ALA A 166 -26.19 21.21 10.40
N ALA A 167 -25.94 20.62 9.22
CA ALA A 167 -25.33 19.30 9.11
C ALA A 167 -23.84 19.30 9.49
N ALA A 168 -23.09 20.34 9.13
CA ALA A 168 -21.69 20.50 9.45
C ALA A 168 -21.46 20.69 10.96
N ALA A 169 -22.41 21.33 11.66
CA ALA A 169 -22.38 21.49 13.11
C ALA A 169 -22.62 20.18 13.89
N LEU A 170 -23.15 19.14 13.23
CA LEU A 170 -23.35 17.82 13.83
C LEU A 170 -22.10 16.95 13.65
N PHE A 171 -21.67 16.32 14.73
CA PHE A 171 -20.65 15.27 14.68
C PHE A 171 -21.11 14.14 13.75
N TYR A 172 -20.22 13.59 12.94
CA TYR A 172 -20.61 12.68 11.85
C TYR A 172 -21.29 11.39 12.33
N GLN A 173 -21.00 10.94 13.57
CA GLN A 173 -21.66 9.78 14.18
C GLN A 173 -23.09 10.05 14.63
N ASP A 174 -23.48 11.33 14.72
CA ASP A 174 -24.82 11.78 15.10
C ASP A 174 -25.63 12.29 13.89
N ARG A 175 -25.00 12.42 12.72
CA ARG A 175 -25.59 13.12 11.57
C ARG A 175 -26.62 12.25 10.87
N THR A 176 -27.89 12.38 11.25
CA THR A 176 -29.02 11.75 10.56
C THR A 176 -29.93 12.81 9.96
N TRP A 177 -30.66 12.51 8.88
CA TRP A 177 -31.61 13.46 8.29
C TRP A 177 -32.59 14.06 9.31
N PRO A 178 -33.22 13.30 10.23
CA PRO A 178 -34.07 13.87 11.27
C PRO A 178 -33.33 14.89 12.15
N ARG A 179 -32.08 14.61 12.55
CA ARG A 179 -31.28 15.52 13.39
C ARG A 179 -30.79 16.75 12.62
N VAL A 180 -30.39 16.58 11.37
CA VAL A 180 -30.02 17.69 10.48
C VAL A 180 -31.22 18.62 10.32
N LEU A 181 -32.40 18.09 9.99
CA LEU A 181 -33.61 18.89 9.80
C LEU A 181 -34.13 19.52 11.10
N ALA A 182 -33.91 18.89 12.25
CA ALA A 182 -34.18 19.51 13.54
C ALA A 182 -33.21 20.66 13.84
N ALA A 183 -31.92 20.51 13.51
CA ALA A 183 -30.90 21.52 13.70
C ALA A 183 -31.08 22.74 12.77
N VAL A 184 -31.64 22.55 11.58
CA VAL A 184 -32.05 23.67 10.71
C VAL A 184 -33.08 24.56 11.41
N GLY A 185 -34.05 23.96 12.10
CA GLY A 185 -35.03 24.66 12.93
C GLY A 185 -35.69 25.86 12.23
N GLU A 186 -35.71 27.00 12.93
CA GLU A 186 -36.35 28.24 12.48
C GLU A 186 -35.65 28.92 11.28
N ALA A 187 -34.49 28.42 10.83
CA ALA A 187 -33.86 28.91 9.61
C ALA A 187 -34.74 28.61 8.37
N TRP A 188 -35.63 27.62 8.45
CA TRP A 188 -36.63 27.33 7.43
C TRP A 188 -38.02 27.73 7.90
N ARG A 189 -38.76 28.42 7.02
CA ARG A 189 -40.19 28.66 7.23
C ARG A 189 -40.96 27.35 7.09
N PRO A 190 -42.16 27.23 7.69
CA PRO A 190 -43.00 26.03 7.54
C PRO A 190 -43.27 25.66 6.08
N ALA A 191 -43.43 26.65 5.19
CA ALA A 191 -43.60 26.42 3.76
C ALA A 191 -42.36 25.82 3.08
N THR A 192 -41.16 26.25 3.47
CA THR A 192 -39.89 25.69 2.98
C THR A 192 -39.73 24.25 3.44
N ARG A 193 -40.04 23.98 4.72
CA ARG A 193 -40.02 22.62 5.26
C ARG A 193 -40.99 21.69 4.52
N ALA A 194 -42.22 22.13 4.28
CA ALA A 194 -43.20 21.34 3.53
C ALA A 194 -42.75 21.04 2.09
N LYS A 195 -42.13 22.01 1.40
CA LYS A 195 -41.55 21.80 0.07
C LYS A 195 -40.41 20.78 0.10
N TRP A 196 -39.52 20.89 1.08
CA TRP A 196 -38.44 19.94 1.28
C TRP A 196 -38.98 18.54 1.53
N ASP A 197 -39.92 18.37 2.48
CA ASP A 197 -40.47 17.05 2.84
C ASP A 197 -41.16 16.39 1.63
N ALA A 198 -41.90 17.16 0.82
CA ALA A 198 -42.53 16.67 -0.41
C ALA A 198 -41.50 16.25 -1.47
N TRP A 199 -40.40 16.99 -1.61
CA TRP A 199 -39.32 16.65 -2.55
C TRP A 199 -38.51 15.44 -2.07
N ALA A 200 -38.13 15.42 -0.79
CA ALA A 200 -37.35 14.36 -0.15
C ALA A 200 -38.09 13.01 -0.09
N ALA A 201 -39.43 13.00 -0.20
CA ALA A 201 -40.21 11.78 -0.32
C ALA A 201 -39.86 10.94 -1.57
N GLY A 202 -39.27 11.57 -2.60
CA GLY A 202 -38.73 10.88 -3.78
C GLY A 202 -37.39 10.16 -3.52
N GLY A 203 -36.82 10.31 -2.33
CA GLY A 203 -35.48 9.83 -1.99
C GLY A 203 -34.38 10.85 -2.30
N PHE A 204 -33.16 10.51 -1.89
CA PHE A 204 -31.97 11.30 -2.19
C PHE A 204 -31.02 10.50 -3.09
N GLU A 205 -30.39 11.20 -4.01
CA GLU A 205 -29.23 10.68 -4.72
C GLU A 205 -28.05 10.57 -3.74
N ASP A 206 -27.36 9.43 -3.79
CA ASP A 206 -26.21 9.15 -2.93
C ASP A 206 -24.92 9.35 -3.73
N LEU A 207 -24.29 10.51 -3.54
CA LEU A 207 -23.09 10.88 -4.29
C LEU A 207 -21.92 9.90 -4.03
N LYS A 208 -21.79 9.38 -2.81
CA LYS A 208 -20.77 8.36 -2.52
C LYS A 208 -21.05 7.09 -3.32
N ARG A 209 -22.31 6.68 -3.44
CA ARG A 209 -22.69 5.50 -4.24
C ARG A 209 -22.39 5.69 -5.72
N GLU A 210 -22.63 6.87 -6.26
CA GLU A 210 -22.34 7.19 -7.66
C GLU A 210 -20.85 7.18 -7.94
N ASP A 211 -20.06 7.88 -7.11
CA ASP A 211 -18.61 7.91 -7.24
C ASP A 211 -18.00 6.52 -7.03
N ALA A 212 -18.58 5.69 -6.17
CA ALA A 212 -18.13 4.30 -5.98
C ALA A 212 -18.34 3.49 -7.26
N ARG A 213 -19.54 3.57 -7.87
CA ARG A 213 -19.82 2.91 -9.15
C ARG A 213 -18.86 3.37 -10.25
N ALA A 214 -18.63 4.68 -10.36
CA ALA A 214 -17.69 5.24 -11.33
C ALA A 214 -16.26 4.75 -11.12
N CYS A 215 -15.80 4.69 -9.86
CA CYS A 215 -14.47 4.19 -9.50
C CYS A 215 -14.28 2.72 -9.91
N LEU A 216 -15.25 1.85 -9.59
CA LEU A 216 -15.21 0.43 -9.97
C LEU A 216 -15.22 0.24 -11.49
N GLN A 217 -16.06 0.99 -12.20
CA GLN A 217 -16.11 0.95 -13.67
C GLN A 217 -14.80 1.42 -14.30
N ALA A 218 -14.19 2.49 -13.80
CA ALA A 218 -12.91 2.99 -14.29
C ALA A 218 -11.79 1.97 -14.09
N ALA A 219 -11.70 1.36 -12.91
CA ALA A 219 -10.71 0.32 -12.61
C ALA A 219 -10.90 -0.92 -13.51
N SER A 220 -12.15 -1.36 -13.69
CA SER A 220 -12.48 -2.50 -14.56
C SER A 220 -12.18 -2.21 -16.04
N ALA A 221 -12.52 -1.02 -16.52
CA ALA A 221 -12.21 -0.59 -17.89
C ALA A 221 -10.69 -0.54 -18.14
N TRP A 222 -9.92 -0.09 -17.15
CA TRP A 222 -8.47 -0.11 -17.22
C TRP A 222 -7.90 -1.54 -17.30
N ILE A 223 -8.42 -2.48 -16.49
CA ILE A 223 -8.02 -3.91 -16.58
C ILE A 223 -8.32 -4.46 -17.97
N ALA A 224 -9.53 -4.20 -18.48
CA ALA A 224 -9.98 -4.64 -19.80
C ALA A 224 -9.14 -4.04 -20.94
N SER A 225 -8.61 -2.83 -20.77
CA SER A 225 -7.74 -2.20 -21.77
C SER A 225 -6.39 -2.89 -21.95
N GLY A 226 -5.95 -3.68 -20.96
CA GLY A 226 -4.62 -4.30 -20.98
C GLY A 226 -3.47 -3.31 -20.76
N ALA A 227 -3.77 -2.07 -20.35
CA ALA A 227 -2.75 -1.08 -20.03
C ALA A 227 -1.85 -1.56 -18.87
N GLU A 228 -0.60 -1.08 -18.90
CA GLU A 228 0.36 -1.28 -17.83
C GLU A 228 0.18 -0.22 -16.74
N ALA A 229 0.44 -0.59 -15.49
CA ALA A 229 0.33 0.34 -14.37
C ALA A 229 1.40 1.43 -14.47
N PRO A 230 1.10 2.67 -14.08
CA PRO A 230 2.09 3.73 -14.07
C PRO A 230 3.25 3.38 -13.13
N VAL A 231 4.45 3.21 -13.69
CA VAL A 231 5.65 2.88 -12.91
C VAL A 231 6.21 4.16 -12.29
N ARG A 232 6.34 4.16 -10.97
CA ARG A 232 7.03 5.24 -10.25
C ARG A 232 8.55 5.04 -10.36
N ALA A 233 9.29 6.09 -10.71
CA ALA A 233 10.75 6.04 -10.87
C ALA A 233 11.45 5.51 -9.61
N ARG A 234 12.12 4.34 -9.67
CA ARG A 234 12.62 3.63 -8.47
C ARG A 234 13.89 4.24 -7.87
N THR A 235 14.73 4.86 -8.70
CA THR A 235 16.05 5.35 -8.33
C THR A 235 16.01 6.65 -7.52
N GLY A 236 16.94 6.80 -6.58
CA GLY A 236 17.12 8.03 -5.80
C GLY A 236 16.04 8.32 -4.75
N ARG A 237 15.06 7.43 -4.56
CA ARG A 237 14.06 7.58 -3.49
C ARG A 237 14.59 7.04 -2.17
N PRO A 238 14.53 7.82 -1.07
CA PRO A 238 14.92 7.31 0.24
C PRO A 238 13.97 6.19 0.65
N PRO A 239 14.46 5.17 1.37
CA PRO A 239 13.59 4.14 1.92
C PRO A 239 12.57 4.77 2.88
N PRO A 240 11.36 4.20 3.00
CA PRO A 240 10.39 4.65 4.00
C PRO A 240 10.98 4.48 5.40
N SER A 241 10.41 5.14 6.41
CA SER A 241 10.95 5.11 7.79
C SER A 241 11.09 3.67 8.34
N SER A 242 11.96 3.47 9.32
CA SER A 242 12.14 2.16 9.96
C SER A 242 10.84 1.65 10.60
N TYR A 243 9.95 2.55 11.02
CA TYR A 243 8.63 2.19 11.52
C TYR A 243 7.76 1.59 10.41
N VAL A 244 7.66 2.24 9.25
CA VAL A 244 6.91 1.75 8.10
C VAL A 244 7.45 0.41 7.61
N ARG A 245 8.79 0.29 7.47
CA ARG A 245 9.42 -0.97 7.03
C ARG A 245 9.12 -2.13 7.98
N ARG A 246 9.23 -1.90 9.30
CA ARG A 246 8.91 -2.92 10.30
C ARG A 246 7.43 -3.30 10.26
N ARG A 247 6.52 -2.32 10.18
CA ARG A 247 5.09 -2.61 10.08
C ARG A 247 4.77 -3.42 8.83
N ARG A 248 5.26 -3.00 7.66
CA ARG A 248 5.08 -3.76 6.41
C ARG A 248 5.58 -5.20 6.53
N LEU A 249 6.76 -5.41 7.10
CA LEU A 249 7.31 -6.74 7.33
C LEU A 249 6.41 -7.60 8.22
N MET A 250 5.78 -7.03 9.25
CA MET A 250 4.90 -7.78 10.17
C MET A 250 3.53 -8.08 9.54
N GLU A 251 3.00 -7.18 8.72
CA GLU A 251 1.68 -7.32 8.08
C GLU A 251 1.72 -8.14 6.78
N GLY A 252 2.92 -8.41 6.25
CA GLY A 252 3.15 -9.17 5.03
C GLY A 252 2.73 -10.64 5.14
N LEU A 253 2.45 -11.25 3.98
CA LEU A 253 2.05 -12.65 3.86
C LEU A 253 3.00 -13.40 2.93
N CYS A 254 3.30 -14.64 3.29
CA CYS A 254 4.09 -15.59 2.52
C CYS A 254 3.15 -16.63 1.89
N GLU A 255 3.26 -16.85 0.58
CA GLU A 255 2.50 -17.87 -0.14
C GLU A 255 3.21 -19.22 -0.10
N THR A 256 2.55 -20.24 0.44
CA THR A 256 3.09 -21.60 0.52
C THR A 256 2.13 -22.61 -0.11
N GLU A 257 2.58 -23.84 -0.36
CA GLU A 257 1.69 -24.93 -0.81
C GLU A 257 0.54 -25.19 0.17
N GLY A 258 0.74 -24.90 1.46
CA GLY A 258 -0.26 -25.05 2.52
C GLY A 258 -1.19 -23.84 2.72
N GLY A 259 -1.02 -22.77 1.94
CA GLY A 259 -1.76 -21.51 2.07
C GLY A 259 -0.89 -20.33 2.48
N LEU A 260 -1.55 -19.23 2.88
CA LEU A 260 -0.89 -18.00 3.30
C LEU A 260 -0.43 -18.11 4.77
N VAL A 261 0.81 -17.72 5.04
CA VAL A 261 1.40 -17.66 6.39
C VAL A 261 1.82 -16.22 6.67
N SER A 262 1.62 -15.71 7.89
CA SER A 262 2.06 -14.35 8.19
C SER A 262 3.59 -14.28 8.31
N SER A 263 4.16 -13.18 7.82
CA SER A 263 5.58 -12.90 7.99
C SER A 263 6.00 -12.78 9.47
N GLU A 264 5.08 -12.38 10.35
CA GLU A 264 5.30 -12.39 11.80
C GLU A 264 5.54 -13.80 12.35
N GLU A 265 4.73 -14.78 11.94
CA GLU A 265 4.90 -16.18 12.34
C GLU A 265 6.22 -16.75 11.79
N VAL A 266 6.54 -16.47 10.53
CA VAL A 266 7.81 -16.86 9.91
C VAL A 266 8.99 -16.29 10.70
N LEU A 267 8.95 -15.00 11.03
CA LEU A 267 9.99 -14.36 11.86
C LEU A 267 10.05 -14.94 13.27
N GLY A 268 8.91 -15.32 13.85
CA GLY A 268 8.86 -16.03 15.13
C GLY A 268 9.66 -17.33 15.09
N GLY A 269 9.45 -18.14 14.04
CA GLY A 269 10.22 -19.36 13.81
C GLY A 269 11.70 -19.09 13.57
N LEU A 270 12.04 -18.13 12.71
CA LEU A 270 13.42 -17.76 12.41
C LEU A 270 14.18 -17.23 13.63
N ARG A 271 13.53 -16.51 14.55
CA ARG A 271 14.16 -16.05 15.80
C ARG A 271 14.56 -17.18 16.74
N ALA A 272 13.88 -18.33 16.65
CA ALA A 272 14.18 -19.50 17.47
C ALA A 272 15.28 -20.39 16.86
N ALA A 273 15.69 -20.15 15.61
CA ALA A 273 16.71 -20.93 14.92
C ALA A 273 18.12 -20.66 15.50
N PRO A 274 19.02 -21.65 15.55
CA PRO A 274 20.41 -21.47 16.00
C PRO A 274 21.16 -20.37 15.22
N GLU A 275 20.87 -20.23 13.93
CA GLU A 275 21.51 -19.30 13.01
C GLU A 275 20.90 -17.89 13.05
N ALA A 276 19.83 -17.67 13.82
CA ALA A 276 19.09 -16.41 13.87
C ALA A 276 19.98 -15.19 14.07
N ARG A 277 20.95 -15.31 14.98
CA ARG A 277 21.90 -14.25 15.29
C ARG A 277 22.81 -13.94 14.11
N GLU A 278 23.35 -14.97 13.45
CA GLU A 278 24.25 -14.81 12.32
C GLU A 278 23.52 -14.14 11.14
N LEU A 279 22.31 -14.60 10.84
CA LEU A 279 21.45 -14.01 9.79
C LEU A 279 21.13 -12.54 10.09
N ALA A 280 20.76 -12.23 11.33
CA ALA A 280 20.44 -10.87 11.76
C ALA A 280 21.66 -9.95 11.68
N GLU A 281 22.83 -10.38 12.17
CA GLU A 281 24.06 -9.58 12.12
C GLU A 281 24.52 -9.34 10.67
N ALA A 282 24.43 -10.34 9.80
CA ALA A 282 24.74 -10.19 8.38
C ALA A 282 23.80 -9.16 7.71
N GLY A 283 22.49 -9.26 7.95
CA GLY A 283 21.50 -8.31 7.44
C GLY A 283 21.71 -6.88 7.98
N LEU A 284 22.04 -6.73 9.26
CA LEU A 284 22.32 -5.43 9.88
C LEU A 284 23.57 -4.78 9.30
N ARG A 285 24.66 -5.53 9.11
CA ARG A 285 25.88 -4.99 8.48
C ARG A 285 25.60 -4.46 7.08
N ARG A 286 24.88 -5.23 6.25
CA ARG A 286 24.45 -4.78 4.91
C ARG A 286 23.62 -3.51 4.97
N ALA A 287 22.58 -3.49 5.81
CA ALA A 287 21.69 -2.34 5.92
C ALA A 287 22.41 -1.08 6.40
N LEU A 288 23.38 -1.22 7.32
CA LEU A 288 24.21 -0.12 7.81
C LEU A 288 25.16 0.41 6.72
N LEU A 289 25.85 -0.48 5.99
CA LEU A 289 26.73 -0.08 4.88
C LEU A 289 25.96 0.60 3.76
N ALA A 290 24.83 0.03 3.33
CA ALA A 290 23.98 0.63 2.30
C ALA A 290 23.36 1.96 2.77
N GLY A 291 22.98 2.05 4.05
CA GLY A 291 22.54 3.30 4.67
C GLY A 291 23.63 4.38 4.67
N GLN A 292 24.86 4.01 5.04
CA GLN A 292 26.01 4.89 5.02
C GLN A 292 26.34 5.34 3.58
N ALA A 293 26.33 4.43 2.61
CA ALA A 293 26.54 4.75 1.20
C ALA A 293 25.56 5.84 0.73
N ARG A 294 24.27 5.67 1.02
CA ARG A 294 23.24 6.68 0.71
C ARG A 294 23.48 8.00 1.43
N SER A 295 23.95 7.98 2.69
CA SER A 295 24.29 9.21 3.42
C SER A 295 25.45 9.99 2.80
N LEU A 296 26.35 9.30 2.10
CA LEU A 296 27.45 9.88 1.31
C LEU A 296 27.01 10.33 -0.09
N GLY A 297 25.72 10.16 -0.44
CA GLY A 297 25.19 10.47 -1.76
C GLY A 297 25.49 9.42 -2.84
N LEU A 298 25.99 8.24 -2.45
CA LEU A 298 26.19 7.14 -3.38
C LEU A 298 24.85 6.51 -3.75
N LEU A 299 24.69 6.25 -5.05
CA LEU A 299 23.53 5.58 -5.63
C LEU A 299 24.02 4.38 -6.43
N ALA A 300 23.34 3.24 -6.30
CA ALA A 300 23.57 2.11 -7.19
C ALA A 300 22.93 2.41 -8.56
N THR A 301 23.67 2.10 -9.62
CA THR A 301 23.17 2.10 -10.99
C THR A 301 22.23 0.90 -11.20
N GLU A 302 21.33 1.01 -12.18
CA GLU A 302 20.42 -0.08 -12.53
C GLU A 302 21.18 -1.37 -12.91
N GLU A 303 22.30 -1.24 -13.62
CA GLU A 303 23.16 -2.38 -13.96
C GLU A 303 23.76 -3.07 -12.73
N GLU A 304 24.14 -2.32 -11.70
CA GLU A 304 24.66 -2.88 -10.44
C GLU A 304 23.55 -3.59 -9.65
N VAL A 305 22.33 -3.07 -9.66
CA VAL A 305 21.17 -3.72 -9.02
C VAL A 305 20.82 -5.03 -9.73
N ILE A 306 20.78 -5.03 -11.07
CA ILE A 306 20.52 -6.22 -11.88
C ILE A 306 21.61 -7.28 -11.62
N ARG A 307 22.89 -6.89 -11.61
CA ARG A 307 23.99 -7.80 -11.30
C ARG A 307 23.86 -8.40 -9.90
N ALA A 308 23.50 -7.59 -8.91
CA ALA A 308 23.29 -8.07 -7.55
C ALA A 308 22.11 -9.06 -7.43
N GLU A 309 21.09 -8.91 -8.28
CA GLU A 309 19.97 -9.84 -8.39
C GLU A 309 20.39 -11.16 -9.04
N ASP A 310 21.11 -11.10 -10.18
CA ASP A 310 21.59 -12.30 -10.88
C ASP A 310 22.46 -13.17 -9.99
N GLU A 311 23.41 -12.56 -9.27
CA GLU A 311 24.27 -13.25 -8.32
C GLU A 311 23.50 -13.83 -7.12
N TRP A 312 22.45 -13.15 -6.68
CA TRP A 312 21.58 -13.67 -5.62
C TRP A 312 20.86 -14.94 -6.08
N TRP A 313 20.34 -14.95 -7.31
CA TRP A 313 19.70 -16.12 -7.89
C TRP A 313 20.68 -17.27 -8.13
N GLU A 314 21.89 -16.98 -8.60
CA GLU A 314 22.96 -17.97 -8.75
C GLU A 314 23.33 -18.62 -7.41
N LEU A 315 23.45 -17.81 -6.34
CA LEU A 315 23.76 -18.29 -4.99
C LEU A 315 22.67 -19.22 -4.44
N LEU A 316 21.39 -18.88 -4.66
CA LEU A 316 20.27 -19.72 -4.23
C LEU A 316 20.08 -20.96 -5.10
N GLY A 317 20.60 -20.96 -6.34
CA GLY A 317 20.40 -22.04 -7.30
C GLY A 317 18.94 -22.20 -7.75
N VAL A 318 18.10 -21.16 -7.59
CA VAL A 318 16.68 -21.21 -7.96
C VAL A 318 16.53 -20.95 -9.46
N PRO A 319 15.96 -21.90 -10.24
CA PRO A 319 15.83 -21.73 -11.68
C PRO A 319 14.80 -20.64 -12.03
N PRO A 320 14.94 -19.94 -13.17
CA PRO A 320 14.05 -18.83 -13.54
C PRO A 320 12.54 -19.11 -13.44
N LYS A 321 12.12 -20.33 -13.79
CA LYS A 321 10.72 -20.79 -13.73
C LYS A 321 10.14 -20.91 -12.31
N GLU A 322 10.97 -20.92 -11.28
CA GLU A 322 10.58 -21.07 -9.86
C GLU A 322 10.78 -19.78 -9.05
N ARG A 323 11.39 -18.74 -9.66
CA ARG A 323 11.69 -17.48 -8.97
C ARG A 323 10.43 -16.79 -8.45
N ASP A 324 9.37 -16.70 -9.25
CA ASP A 324 8.10 -16.08 -8.81
C ASP A 324 7.51 -16.77 -7.58
N ALA A 325 7.51 -18.11 -7.58
CA ALA A 325 7.03 -18.90 -6.44
C ALA A 325 7.92 -18.71 -5.21
N TYR A 326 9.24 -18.64 -5.40
CA TYR A 326 10.19 -18.34 -4.33
C TYR A 326 9.96 -16.96 -3.72
N LEU A 327 9.76 -15.93 -4.56
CA LEU A 327 9.48 -14.56 -4.10
C LEU A 327 8.15 -14.48 -3.33
N ALA A 328 7.11 -15.14 -3.84
CA ALA A 328 5.82 -15.23 -3.16
C ALA A 328 5.95 -15.93 -1.80
N ALA A 329 6.75 -16.99 -1.71
CA ALA A 329 7.06 -17.68 -0.45
C ALA A 329 7.90 -16.84 0.52
N CYS A 330 8.71 -15.91 0.01
CA CYS A 330 9.39 -14.91 0.83
C CYS A 330 8.51 -13.71 1.20
N GLY A 331 7.29 -13.60 0.64
CA GLY A 331 6.44 -12.42 0.78
C GLY A 331 7.04 -11.16 0.18
N LEU A 332 7.84 -11.29 -0.89
CA LEU A 332 8.52 -10.19 -1.56
C LEU A 332 7.81 -9.81 -2.85
N ASP A 333 7.52 -8.51 -3.01
CA ASP A 333 7.15 -7.96 -4.31
C ASP A 333 8.37 -7.49 -5.14
N ALA A 334 8.13 -7.14 -6.41
CA ALA A 334 9.17 -6.69 -7.32
C ALA A 334 9.95 -5.44 -6.83
N HIS A 335 9.30 -4.55 -6.09
CA HIS A 335 9.97 -3.39 -5.52
C HIS A 335 10.83 -3.77 -4.31
N GLU A 336 10.38 -4.69 -3.46
CA GLU A 336 11.16 -5.22 -2.35
C GLU A 336 12.40 -5.98 -2.81
N VAL A 337 12.28 -6.75 -3.91
CA VAL A 337 13.43 -7.37 -4.59
C VAL A 337 14.41 -6.30 -5.05
N TRP A 338 13.93 -5.26 -5.75
CA TRP A 338 14.79 -4.15 -6.17
C TRP A 338 15.52 -3.50 -4.99
N ARG A 339 14.82 -3.23 -3.88
CA ARG A 339 15.41 -2.62 -2.68
C ARG A 339 16.45 -3.53 -2.03
N LEU A 340 16.20 -4.84 -1.98
CA LEU A 340 17.15 -5.83 -1.46
C LEU A 340 18.41 -5.87 -2.31
N CYS A 341 18.27 -5.88 -3.63
CA CYS A 341 19.38 -5.89 -4.57
C CYS A 341 20.14 -4.55 -4.59
N GLU A 342 19.45 -3.42 -4.43
CA GLU A 342 20.08 -2.10 -4.23
C GLU A 342 20.95 -2.09 -2.97
N ASP A 343 20.45 -2.62 -1.85
CA ASP A 343 21.23 -2.70 -0.61
C ASP A 343 22.48 -3.60 -0.77
N ARG A 344 22.36 -4.71 -1.53
CA ARG A 344 23.50 -5.58 -1.87
C ARG A 344 24.52 -4.87 -2.76
N ALA A 345 24.06 -4.14 -3.77
CA ALA A 345 24.92 -3.37 -4.67
C ALA A 345 25.69 -2.28 -3.92
N LEU A 346 25.00 -1.53 -3.04
CA LEU A 346 25.62 -0.50 -2.22
C LEU A 346 26.60 -1.07 -1.18
N GLU A 347 26.28 -2.20 -0.56
CA GLU A 347 27.21 -2.93 0.32
C GLU A 347 28.48 -3.29 -0.44
N ARG A 348 28.36 -3.87 -1.64
CA ARG A 348 29.52 -4.20 -2.47
C ARG A 348 30.34 -2.97 -2.84
N LEU A 349 29.70 -1.89 -3.28
CA LEU A 349 30.38 -0.64 -3.63
C LEU A 349 31.20 -0.10 -2.45
N MET A 350 30.65 -0.15 -1.23
CA MET A 350 31.34 0.27 -0.02
C MET A 350 32.54 -0.62 0.31
N LEU A 351 32.42 -1.95 0.09
CA LEU A 351 33.50 -2.91 0.34
C LEU A 351 34.62 -2.79 -0.70
N GLU A 352 34.29 -2.68 -1.99
CA GLU A 352 35.26 -2.51 -3.10
C GLU A 352 36.07 -1.22 -2.98
N HIS A 353 35.49 -0.20 -2.35
CA HIS A 353 36.11 1.09 -2.14
C HIS A 353 36.45 1.37 -0.67
N ALA A 354 36.51 0.35 0.19
CA ALA A 354 36.70 0.52 1.63
C ALA A 354 37.92 1.40 2.01
N SER A 355 39.01 1.28 1.26
CA SER A 355 40.23 2.08 1.43
C SER A 355 40.08 3.57 1.11
N ARG A 356 38.99 3.96 0.43
CA ARG A 356 38.69 5.34 0.02
C ARG A 356 37.48 5.92 0.74
N VAL A 357 36.56 5.07 1.19
CA VAL A 357 35.33 5.50 1.90
C VAL A 357 35.66 6.06 3.29
N LEU A 358 36.72 5.55 3.93
CA LEU A 358 37.19 6.03 5.23
C LEU A 358 38.59 6.67 5.10
N PRO A 359 38.89 7.73 5.86
CA PRO A 359 40.27 8.16 6.09
C PRO A 359 41.08 7.00 6.65
N ASP A 360 42.19 6.64 6.00
CA ASP A 360 43.02 5.47 6.33
C ASP A 360 42.21 4.15 6.40
N GLY A 361 41.29 3.96 5.45
CA GLY A 361 40.41 2.79 5.39
C GLY A 361 41.15 1.46 5.16
N PRO A 362 40.56 0.33 5.59
CA PRO A 362 41.21 -0.97 5.54
C PRO A 362 41.38 -1.48 4.10
N SER A 363 42.46 -2.21 3.89
CA SER A 363 42.70 -2.97 2.67
C SER A 363 41.99 -4.33 2.70
N TRP A 364 41.83 -4.94 1.52
CA TRP A 364 41.26 -6.28 1.39
C TRP A 364 42.09 -7.35 2.13
N ASP A 365 43.43 -7.26 2.06
CA ASP A 365 44.33 -8.22 2.71
C ASP A 365 44.23 -8.14 4.25
N GLU A 366 44.10 -6.94 4.82
CA GLU A 366 43.91 -6.76 6.26
C GLU A 366 42.60 -7.39 6.75
N ALA A 367 41.52 -7.21 5.96
CA ALA A 367 40.23 -7.82 6.25
C ALA A 367 40.29 -9.35 6.16
N LEU A 368 40.88 -9.90 5.09
CA LEU A 368 41.06 -11.34 4.93
C LEU A 368 41.89 -11.94 6.08
N ALA A 369 43.03 -11.33 6.41
CA ALA A 369 43.90 -11.82 7.47
C ALA A 369 43.19 -11.82 8.83
N THR A 370 42.38 -10.80 9.11
CA THR A 370 41.62 -10.68 10.36
C THR A 370 40.58 -11.78 10.49
N GLU A 371 39.70 -11.95 9.49
CA GLU A 371 38.66 -13.00 9.54
C GLU A 371 39.25 -14.41 9.50
N ALA A 372 40.30 -14.66 8.69
CA ALA A 372 40.96 -15.95 8.65
C ALA A 372 41.58 -16.33 10.01
N ARG A 373 42.08 -15.35 10.78
CA ARG A 373 42.57 -15.59 12.14
C ARG A 373 41.44 -15.85 13.12
N LEU A 374 40.36 -15.07 13.07
CA LEU A 374 39.19 -15.25 13.94
C LEU A 374 38.51 -16.61 13.73
N ARG A 375 38.47 -17.10 12.49
CA ARG A 375 37.84 -18.39 12.12
C ARG A 375 38.79 -19.58 12.13
N GLY A 376 40.07 -19.38 12.45
CA GLY A 376 41.08 -20.44 12.51
C GLY A 376 41.70 -20.85 11.17
N HIS A 377 41.17 -20.41 10.02
CA HIS A 377 41.72 -20.68 8.68
C HIS A 377 43.19 -20.27 8.51
N TRP A 378 43.62 -19.21 9.20
CA TRP A 378 45.03 -18.79 9.18
C TRP A 378 45.94 -19.88 9.75
N VAL A 379 45.52 -20.52 10.85
CA VAL A 379 46.29 -21.61 11.49
C VAL A 379 46.33 -22.82 10.57
N GLU A 380 45.20 -23.20 9.98
CA GLU A 380 45.10 -24.31 9.02
C GLU A 380 46.07 -24.12 7.84
N GLU A 381 46.05 -22.94 7.24
CA GLU A 381 46.87 -22.62 6.09
C GLU A 381 48.36 -22.53 6.46
N ALA A 382 48.69 -21.91 7.59
CA ALA A 382 50.07 -21.85 8.08
C ALA A 382 50.65 -23.25 8.36
N GLN A 383 49.85 -24.15 8.95
CA GLN A 383 50.24 -25.55 9.16
C GLN A 383 50.42 -26.30 7.84
N ARG A 384 49.50 -26.11 6.88
CA ARG A 384 49.58 -26.71 5.53
C ARG A 384 50.87 -26.32 4.81
N LEU A 385 51.23 -25.03 4.86
CA LEU A 385 52.44 -24.50 4.23
C LEU A 385 53.72 -24.90 4.98
N GLY A 386 53.65 -25.04 6.31
CA GLY A 386 54.76 -25.48 7.16
C GLY A 386 55.04 -26.98 7.13
N ALA A 387 54.14 -27.80 6.58
CA ALA A 387 54.32 -29.25 6.48
C ALA A 387 55.51 -29.60 5.55
N PRO A 388 56.40 -30.54 5.94
CA PRO A 388 57.55 -30.90 5.12
C PRO A 388 57.09 -31.45 3.76
N LYS A 389 57.56 -30.84 2.67
CA LYS A 389 57.30 -31.33 1.30
C LYS A 389 57.81 -32.77 1.22
N ARG A 390 56.91 -33.76 1.09
CA ARG A 390 57.29 -35.17 0.87
C ARG A 390 58.26 -35.22 -0.31
N GLY A 391 59.53 -35.44 -0.03
CA GLY A 391 60.57 -35.51 -1.05
C GLY A 391 60.18 -36.54 -2.10
N ARG A 392 60.26 -36.14 -3.37
CA ARG A 392 60.42 -37.08 -4.48
C ARG A 392 61.55 -38.03 -4.08
N ARG A 393 61.21 -39.29 -3.77
CA ARG A 393 62.19 -40.38 -3.69
C ARG A 393 62.89 -40.39 -5.05
N LYS A 394 64.13 -39.86 -5.10
CA LYS A 394 65.05 -40.16 -6.19
C LYS A 394 65.28 -41.68 -6.12
N ARG A 395 64.71 -42.40 -7.09
CA ARG A 395 65.11 -43.76 -7.41
C ARG A 395 66.45 -43.72 -8.12
#